data_AF-A0A962NIW9-F1
#
_entry.id   AF-A0A962NIW9-F1
#
_cell.length_a   1.000
_cell.length_b   1.000
_cell.length_c   1.000
_cell.angle_alpha   90.00
_cell.angle_beta   90.00
_cell.angle_gamma   90.00
#
_symmetry.space_group_name_H-M   'P 1'
#
loop_
_entity.id
_entity.type
_entity.pdbx_description
1 polymer ?
#
loop_
_entity_poly.entity_id
_entity_poly.type
_entity_poly.pdbx_seq_one_letter_code
_entity_poly.pdbx_strand_id
1 'polypeptide(L)'
;RTFYVDEDSWQILMIDHYDSAGNIWRFSEAASINYYDVPVFWSTLESHYDLKSGRYIVSGIDNNESMYDFSFQTSPENFSPQALRTRGTR
;
A
#
# COMPACT_ATOMS: atom_id res chain seq x y z
N ARG A 1 15.38 -3.61 5.36
CA ARG A 1 14.40 -2.51 5.58
C ARG A 1 14.07 -2.51 7.06
N THR A 2 13.82 -1.36 7.65
CA THR A 2 13.33 -1.23 9.04
C THR A 2 11.86 -0.86 8.96
N PHE A 3 11.01 -1.57 9.71
CA PHE A 3 9.58 -1.33 9.76
C PHE A 3 9.23 -0.71 11.12
N TYR A 4 8.46 0.36 11.09
CA TYR A 4 7.91 0.98 12.30
C TYR A 4 6.44 0.58 12.38
N VAL A 5 6.12 -0.21 13.39
CA VAL A 5 4.82 -0.86 13.57
C VAL A 5 4.12 -0.21 14.75
N ASP A 6 2.84 0.12 14.56
CA ASP A 6 1.96 0.59 15.63
C ASP A 6 1.55 -0.57 16.54
N GLU A 7 1.63 -0.37 17.85
CA GLU A 7 1.42 -1.44 18.84
C GLU A 7 -0.03 -1.93 18.90
N ASP A 8 -0.99 -1.01 18.80
CA ASP A 8 -2.41 -1.32 19.01
C ASP A 8 -3.03 -1.95 17.75
N SER A 9 -2.61 -1.51 16.57
CA SER A 9 -3.16 -1.97 15.29
C SER A 9 -2.30 -3.00 14.56
N TRP A 10 -1.03 -3.15 14.95
CA TRP A 10 -0.01 -3.94 14.25
C TRP A 10 0.23 -3.51 12.79
N GLN A 11 -0.23 -2.33 12.39
CA GLN A 11 0.02 -1.80 11.05
C GLN A 11 1.40 -1.16 10.95
N ILE A 12 1.98 -1.24 9.75
CA ILE A 12 3.25 -0.58 9.43
C ILE A 12 2.96 0.88 9.07
N LEU A 13 3.43 1.82 9.88
CA LEU A 13 3.23 3.25 9.64
C LEU A 13 4.36 3.88 8.82
N MET A 14 5.59 3.36 8.98
CA MET A 14 6.77 3.87 8.26
C MET A 14 7.74 2.75 7.91
N ILE A 15 8.53 2.96 6.85
CA ILE A 15 9.56 2.02 6.39
C ILE A 15 10.82 2.77 5.95
N ASP A 16 11.96 2.39 6.52
CA ASP A 16 13.28 2.77 6.00
C ASP A 16 13.82 1.68 5.08
N HIS A 17 14.13 2.06 3.84
CA HIS A 17 14.74 1.18 2.86
C HIS A 17 16.22 1.49 2.72
N TYR A 18 17.05 0.47 2.91
CA TYR A 18 18.50 0.56 2.80
C TYR A 18 19.00 -0.08 1.50
N ASP A 19 20.08 0.47 0.95
CA ASP A 19 20.79 -0.13 -0.18
C ASP A 19 21.85 -1.12 0.31
N SER A 20 22.63 -1.69 -0.62
CA SER A 20 23.67 -2.67 -0.29
C SER A 20 24.80 -2.12 0.59
N ALA A 21 24.98 -0.79 0.66
CA ALA A 21 25.95 -0.14 1.53
C ALA A 21 25.35 0.25 2.90
N GLY A 22 24.08 -0.05 3.14
CA GLY A 22 23.40 0.28 4.39
C GLY A 22 22.91 1.72 4.47
N ASN A 23 22.96 2.49 3.38
CA ASN A 23 22.42 3.85 3.36
C ASN A 23 20.93 3.83 3.06
N ILE A 24 20.16 4.72 3.70
CA ILE A 24 18.75 4.89 3.36
C ILE A 24 18.66 5.47 1.94
N TRP A 25 17.89 4.80 1.07
CA TRP A 25 17.65 5.25 -0.31
C TRP A 25 16.17 5.48 -0.61
N ARG A 26 15.26 4.98 0.24
CA ARG A 26 13.84 5.26 0.15
C ARG A 26 13.21 5.29 1.54
N PHE A 27 12.34 6.27 1.76
CA PHE A 27 11.46 6.35 2.92
C PHE A 27 10.03 6.11 2.46
N SER A 28 9.26 5.36 3.24
CA SER A 28 7.84 5.15 2.99
C SER A 28 7.05 5.46 4.25
N GLU A 29 5.89 6.07 4.09
CA GLU A 29 4.92 6.28 5.17
C GLU A 29 3.52 5.94 4.72
N ALA A 30 2.68 5.55 5.68
CA ALA A 30 1.30 5.16 5.47
C ALA A 30 0.40 5.97 6.41
N ALA A 31 -0.32 6.94 5.85
CA ALA A 31 -1.36 7.66 6.57
C ALA A 31 -2.56 6.73 6.74
N SER A 32 -2.87 6.38 7.99
CA SER A 32 -3.83 5.35 8.33
C SER A 32 -4.97 5.90 9.18
N ILE A 33 -6.17 5.34 8.98
CA ILE A 33 -7.38 5.69 9.74
C ILE A 33 -8.07 4.42 10.25
N ASN A 34 -8.94 4.61 11.23
CA ASN A 34 -9.91 3.59 11.61
C ASN A 34 -11.12 3.68 10.68
N TYR A 35 -11.40 2.60 9.94
CA TYR A 35 -12.66 2.41 9.24
C TYR A 35 -13.68 1.90 10.27
N TYR A 36 -14.62 2.76 10.66
CA TYR A 36 -15.58 2.41 11.72
C TYR A 36 -16.71 1.52 11.23
N ASP A 37 -17.07 1.60 9.94
CA ASP A 37 -18.13 0.78 9.34
C ASP A 37 -17.71 -0.69 9.16
N VAL A 38 -16.41 -0.90 8.92
CA VAL A 38 -15.78 -2.21 8.81
C VAL A 38 -14.61 -2.15 9.79
N PRO A 39 -14.76 -2.59 11.06
CA PRO A 39 -13.87 -2.25 12.18
C PRO A 39 -12.42 -2.72 11.95
N VAL A 40 -11.69 -1.95 11.15
CA VAL A 40 -10.34 -2.23 10.66
C VAL A 40 -9.55 -0.93 10.62
N PHE A 41 -8.30 -1.01 11.06
CA PHE A 41 -7.34 0.08 10.93
C PHE A 41 -6.50 -0.16 9.68
N TRP A 42 -6.50 0.78 8.74
CA TRP A 42 -5.83 0.61 7.45
C TRP A 42 -5.32 1.93 6.87
N SER A 43 -4.35 1.84 5.96
CA SER A 43 -3.78 2.98 5.24
C SER A 43 -4.76 3.50 4.18
N THR A 44 -5.06 4.80 4.23
CA THR A 44 -5.77 5.48 3.14
C THR A 44 -4.79 5.94 2.07
N LEU A 45 -3.62 6.37 2.49
CA LEU A 45 -2.63 6.99 1.62
C LEU A 45 -1.23 6.50 1.97
N GLU A 46 -0.48 6.12 0.95
CA GLU A 46 0.90 5.68 1.09
C GLU A 46 1.81 6.57 0.24
N SER A 47 2.82 7.14 0.89
CA SER A 47 3.82 7.98 0.24
C SER A 47 5.16 7.26 0.22
N HIS A 48 5.79 7.17 -0.95
CA HIS A 48 7.13 6.63 -1.11
C HIS A 48 8.06 7.68 -1.68
N TYR A 49 9.12 8.00 -0.95
CA TYR A 49 10.12 9.00 -1.28
C TYR A 49 11.41 8.33 -1.73
N ASP A 50 11.80 8.51 -2.98
CA ASP A 50 13.09 8.06 -3.51
C ASP A 50 14.15 9.14 -3.23
N LEU A 51 14.97 8.90 -2.21
CA LEU A 51 15.94 9.88 -1.72
C LEU A 51 17.13 10.08 -2.68
N LYS A 52 17.37 9.13 -3.59
CA LYS A 52 18.45 9.24 -4.58
C LYS A 52 18.08 10.17 -5.73
N SER A 53 16.84 10.08 -6.19
CA SER A 53 16.33 10.89 -7.31
C SER A 53 15.56 12.14 -6.87
N GLY A 54 15.21 12.26 -5.59
CA GLY A 54 14.37 13.34 -5.06
C GLY A 54 12.91 13.27 -5.50
N ARG A 55 12.49 12.13 -6.06
CA ARG A 55 11.12 11.91 -6.53
C ARG A 55 10.28 11.27 -5.44
N TYR A 56 8.97 11.42 -5.54
CA TYR A 56 8.04 10.69 -4.70
C TYR A 56 6.84 10.23 -5.51
N ILE A 57 6.18 9.20 -5.01
CA ILE A 57 4.88 8.75 -5.49
C ILE A 57 3.95 8.65 -4.29
N VAL A 58 2.70 9.04 -4.49
CA VAL A 58 1.63 8.89 -3.52
C VAL A 58 0.56 8.01 -4.15
N SER A 59 0.13 7.00 -3.40
CA SER A 59 -0.93 6.06 -3.79
C SER A 59 -2.07 6.15 -2.78
N GLY A 60 -3.30 5.83 -3.23
CA GLY A 60 -4.49 5.83 -2.36
C GLY A 60 -5.21 7.18 -2.26
N ILE A 61 -4.91 8.15 -3.13
CA ILE A 61 -5.68 9.39 -3.20
C ILE A 61 -7.09 9.06 -3.71
N ASP A 62 -8.09 9.21 -2.86
CA ASP A 62 -9.48 8.75 -3.09
C ASP A 62 -10.46 9.88 -3.42
N ASN A 63 -10.01 11.15 -3.50
CA ASN A 63 -10.84 12.33 -3.76
C ASN A 63 -11.83 12.21 -4.95
N ASN A 64 -11.52 11.36 -5.94
CA ASN A 64 -12.35 11.13 -7.13
C ASN A 64 -12.68 9.64 -7.36
N GLU A 65 -12.41 8.78 -6.38
CA GLU A 65 -12.62 7.33 -6.47
C GLU A 65 -13.74 6.89 -5.54
N SER A 66 -14.38 5.76 -5.85
CA SER A 66 -15.31 5.14 -4.91
C SER A 66 -14.55 4.55 -3.72
N MET A 67 -15.14 4.62 -2.53
CA MET A 67 -14.67 3.91 -1.34
C MET A 67 -14.41 2.43 -1.64
N TYR A 68 -13.45 1.84 -0.92
CA TYR A 68 -13.12 0.42 -1.01
C TYR A 68 -14.34 -0.46 -0.72
N ASP A 69 -14.56 -1.48 -1.56
CA ASP A 69 -15.52 -2.54 -1.29
C ASP A 69 -14.86 -3.65 -0.45
N PHE A 70 -15.01 -3.53 0.87
CA PHE A 70 -14.52 -4.52 1.84
C PHE A 70 -15.27 -5.86 1.78
N SER A 71 -16.39 -5.94 1.05
CA SER A 71 -17.18 -7.17 0.90
C SER A 71 -16.77 -8.01 -0.32
N PHE A 72 -15.88 -7.49 -1.17
CA PHE A 72 -15.47 -8.15 -2.40
C PHE A 72 -14.85 -9.53 -2.15
N GLN A 73 -15.40 -10.54 -2.81
CA GLN A 73 -14.89 -11.92 -2.77
C GLN A 73 -14.41 -12.34 -4.16
N THR A 74 -13.34 -13.13 -4.19
CA THR A 74 -12.70 -13.62 -5.43
C THR A 74 -12.17 -15.03 -5.23
N SER A 75 -11.99 -15.79 -6.32
CA SER A 75 -11.41 -17.13 -6.28
C SER A 75 -9.93 -17.10 -6.68
N PRO A 76 -9.11 -18.08 -6.23
CA PRO A 76 -7.71 -18.19 -6.63
C PRO A 76 -7.49 -18.26 -8.16
N GLU A 77 -8.46 -18.83 -8.89
CA GLU A 77 -8.42 -18.97 -10.36
C GLU A 77 -8.29 -17.61 -11.08
N ASN A 78 -8.85 -16.55 -10.48
CA ASN A 78 -8.76 -15.18 -10.99
C ASN A 78 -7.34 -14.61 -10.94
N PHE A 79 -6.41 -15.25 -10.22
CA PHE A 79 -5.01 -14.78 -10.10
C PHE A 79 -4.03 -15.60 -10.96
N SER A 80 -4.54 -16.38 -11.92
CA SER A 80 -3.71 -17.07 -12.90
C SER A 80 -3.32 -16.18 -14.09
N PRO A 81 -2.14 -16.39 -14.70
CA PRO A 81 -1.76 -15.70 -15.93
C PRO A 81 -2.79 -15.87 -17.06
N GLN A 82 -3.45 -17.04 -17.12
CA GLN A 82 -4.48 -17.32 -18.12
C GLN A 82 -5.74 -16.46 -17.88
N ALA A 83 -6.23 -16.37 -16.64
CA ALA A 83 -7.36 -15.50 -16.29
C ALA A 83 -7.08 -14.02 -16.55
N LEU A 84 -5.84 -13.55 -16.32
CA LEU A 84 -5.42 -12.19 -16.68
C LEU A 84 -5.45 -11.96 -18.19
N ARG A 85 -4.94 -12.91 -19.00
CA ARG A 85 -4.98 -12.80 -20.47
C ARG A 85 -6.41 -12.78 -21.02
N THR A 86 -7.31 -13.59 -20.46
CA THR A 86 -8.71 -13.61 -20.90
C THR A 86 -9.45 -12.32 -20.55
N ARG A 87 -9.15 -11.70 -19.39
CA ARG A 87 -9.79 -10.44 -18.96
C ARG A 87 -9.16 -9.19 -19.58
N GLY A 88 -7.93 -9.27 -20.08
CA GLY A 88 -7.28 -8.17 -20.78
C GLY A 88 -8.01 -7.86 -22.09
N THR A 89 -8.69 -6.72 -22.15
CA THR A 89 -9.21 -6.16 -23.40
C THR A 89 -8.07 -5.55 -24.20
N ARG A 90 -8.07 -5.75 -25.52
CA ARG A 90 -7.04 -5.21 -26.42
C ARG A 90 -7.24 -3.73 -26.71
#